data_AF-A0A4Y1N367-F1
#
_entry.id   AF-A0A4Y1N367-F1
#
_cell.length_a   1.000
_cell.length_b   1.000
_cell.length_c   1.000
_cell.angle_alpha   90.00
_cell.angle_beta   90.00
_cell.angle_gamma   90.00
#
_symmetry.space_group_name_H-M   'P 1'
#
loop_
_entity.id
_entity.type
_entity.pdbx_description
1 polymer ?
#
loop_
_entity_poly.entity_id
_entity_poly.type
_entity_poly.pdbx_seq_one_letter_code
_entity_poly.pdbx_strand_id
1 'polypeptide(L)' 'MAAQYVGVSPVTFDKMVADGRMPQPKRVDGRKLWDLRKLDLAFEALPDEEAPNPWDAIA' A
#
# COMPACT_ATOMS: atom_id res chain seq x y z
N MET A 1 1.70 12.81 -4.07
CA MET A 1 2.70 12.01 -3.31
C MET A 1 2.30 10.54 -3.34
N ALA A 2 3.21 9.59 -3.21
CA ALA A 2 2.85 8.16 -3.38
C ALA A 2 1.76 7.64 -2.44
N ALA A 3 1.64 8.20 -1.23
CA ALA A 3 0.49 7.92 -0.36
C ALA A 3 -0.86 8.27 -1.02
N GLN A 4 -0.92 9.40 -1.74
CA GLN A 4 -2.11 9.81 -2.49
C GLN A 4 -2.38 8.91 -3.70
N TYR A 5 -1.33 8.34 -4.31
CA TYR A 5 -1.50 7.38 -5.42
C TYR A 5 -2.26 6.14 -4.96
N VAL A 6 -1.95 5.66 -3.75
CA VAL A 6 -2.61 4.51 -3.11
C VAL A 6 -3.91 4.91 -2.40
N GLY A 7 -4.24 6.20 -2.32
CA GLY A 7 -5.46 6.68 -1.65
C GLY A 7 -5.41 6.69 -0.12
N VAL A 8 -4.22 6.71 0.49
CA VAL A 8 -4.04 6.66 1.95
C VAL A 8 -3.33 7.90 2.50
N SER A 9 -3.42 8.10 3.83
CA SER A 9 -2.66 9.16 4.50
C SER A 9 -1.15 8.88 4.45
N PRO A 10 -0.28 9.91 4.52
CA PRO A 10 1.18 9.72 4.56
C PRO A 10 1.65 8.81 5.71
N VAL A 11 1.05 8.95 6.89
CA VAL A 11 1.38 8.13 8.07
C VAL A 11 0.98 6.67 7.86
N THR A 12 -0.19 6.43 7.27
CA THR A 12 -0.63 5.07 6.91
C THR A 12 0.30 4.46 5.89
N PHE A 13 0.69 5.23 4.87
CA PHE A 13 1.61 4.78 3.84
C PHE A 13 2.99 4.40 4.43
N ASP A 14 3.54 5.21 5.33
CA ASP A 14 4.80 4.90 6.01
C ASP A 14 4.69 3.60 6.84
N LYS A 15 3.54 3.34 7.48
CA LYS A 15 3.29 2.05 8.15
C LYS A 15 3.23 0.89 7.15
N MET A 16 2.55 1.04 6.02
CA MET A 16 2.50 0.00 4.98
C MET A 16 3.90 -0.32 4.43
N VAL A 17 4.77 0.69 4.28
CA VAL A 17 6.17 0.48 3.89
C VAL A 17 6.95 -0.25 4.99
N ALA A 18 6.76 0.12 6.26
CA ALA A 18 7.40 -0.55 7.40
C ALA A 18 6.96 -2.01 7.56
N ASP A 19 5.67 -2.29 7.35
CA ASP A 19 5.05 -3.61 7.41
C ASP A 19 5.39 -4.48 6.19
N GLY A 20 6.05 -3.92 5.16
CA GLY A 20 6.43 -4.64 3.93
C GLY A 20 5.31 -4.77 2.89
N ARG A 21 4.14 -4.15 3.11
CA ARG A 21 3.02 -4.11 2.17
C ARG A 21 3.24 -3.16 1.00
N MET A 22 4.16 -2.21 1.14
CA MET A 22 4.54 -1.25 0.10
C MET A 22 6.05 -1.27 -0.13
N PRO A 23 6.54 -0.97 -1.34
CA PRO A 23 7.96 -1.08 -1.67
C PRO A 23 8.78 -0.06 -0.89
N GLN A 24 10.00 -0.47 -0.55
CA GLN A 24 10.94 0.41 0.14
C GLN A 24 11.45 1.54 -0.77
N PRO A 25 11.70 2.72 -0.18
CA PRO A 25 12.38 3.82 -0.81
C PRO A 25 13.60 3.57 -1.67
N LYS A 26 13.70 4.27 -2.81
CA LYS A 26 15.02 4.70 -3.30
C LYS A 26 15.37 6.04 -2.66
N ARG A 27 16.61 6.16 -2.17
CA ARG A 27 17.16 7.42 -1.67
C ARG A 27 18.13 7.97 -2.71
N VAL A 28 17.82 9.13 -3.25
CA VAL A 28 18.70 9.87 -4.18
C VAL A 28 18.78 11.30 -3.68
N ASP A 29 20.01 11.79 -3.44
CA ASP A 29 20.28 13.15 -2.97
C ASP A 29 19.44 13.58 -1.75
N GLY A 30 19.26 12.66 -0.79
CA GLY A 30 18.47 12.90 0.43
C GLY A 30 16.95 12.89 0.24
N ARG A 31 16.45 12.71 -0.98
CA ARG A 31 15.02 12.61 -1.29
C ARG A 31 14.58 11.16 -1.44
N LYS A 32 13.32 10.92 -1.06
CA LYS A 32 12.61 9.65 -1.18
C LYS A 32 11.93 9.58 -2.56
N LEU A 33 12.33 8.63 -3.40
CA LEU A 33 11.83 8.43 -4.78
C LEU A 33 11.21 7.06 -4.95
N TRP A 34 9.89 6.98 -5.16
CA TRP A 34 9.19 5.71 -5.38
C TRP A 34 9.10 5.37 -6.85
N ASP A 35 9.30 4.09 -7.12
CA ASP A 35 9.09 3.50 -8.43
C ASP A 35 7.61 3.20 -8.59
N LEU A 36 6.96 3.90 -9.52
CA LEU A 36 5.53 3.76 -9.78
C LEU A 36 5.16 2.32 -10.14
N ARG A 37 5.98 1.62 -10.92
CA ARG A 37 5.71 0.22 -11.30
C ARG A 37 5.74 -0.70 -10.08
N LYS A 38 6.66 -0.45 -9.14
CA LYS A 38 6.72 -1.24 -7.91
C LYS A 38 5.55 -0.95 -6.98
N LEU A 39 5.08 0.30 -6.94
CA LEU A 39 3.88 0.65 -6.19
C LEU A 39 2.66 -0.06 -6.75
N ASP A 40 2.51 -0.07 -8.08
CA ASP A 40 1.42 -0.74 -8.77
C ASP A 40 1.40 -2.24 -8.47
N LEU A 41 2.53 -2.92 -8.69
CA LEU A 41 2.66 -4.35 -8.41
C LEU A 41 2.43 -4.69 -6.93
N ALA A 42 2.88 -3.83 -6.01
CA ALA A 42 2.65 -4.04 -4.58
C ALA A 42 1.18 -3.82 -4.21
N PHE A 43 0.51 -2.87 -4.86
CA PHE A 43 -0.91 -2.60 -4.66
C PHE A 43 -1.78 -3.74 -5.19
N GLU A 44 -1.51 -4.23 -6.41
CA GLU A 44 -2.18 -5.40 -7.00
C GLU A 44 -1.98 -6.68 -6.17
N ALA A 45 -0.87 -6.79 -5.46
CA ALA A 45 -0.59 -7.93 -4.58
C ALA A 45 -1.29 -7.83 -3.21
N LEU A 46 -1.94 -6.71 -2.87
CA LEU A 46 -2.72 -6.61 -1.65
C LEU A 46 -3.95 -7.52 -1.74
N PRO A 47 -4.35 -8.17 -0.65
CA PRO A 47 -5.58 -8.95 -0.64
C PRO A 47 -6.79 -8.04 -0.83
N ASP A 48 -7.68 -8.43 -1.75
CA ASP A 48 -9.00 -7.82 -1.87
C ASP A 48 -9.84 -8.11 -0.63
N GLU A 49 -10.79 -7.21 -0.32
CA GLU A 49 -11.65 -7.28 0.86
C GLU A 49 -12.72 -8.39 0.77
N GLU A 50 -12.69 -9.24 -0.26
CA GLU A 50 -13.53 -10.44 -0.40
C GLU A 50 -13.09 -11.58 0.54
N ALA A 51 -12.90 -11.28 1.82
CA ALA A 51 -13.09 -12.28 2.85
C ALA A 51 -14.58 -12.27 3.21
N PRO A 52 -15.36 -13.31 2.87
CA PRO A 52 -16.77 -13.36 3.25
C PRO A 52 -16.88 -13.18 4.76
N ASN A 53 -17.56 -12.12 5.18
CA ASN A 53 -17.81 -11.88 6.59
C ASN A 53 -18.73 -13.02 7.09
N PRO A 54 -18.33 -13.77 8.15
CA PRO A 54 -19.13 -14.87 8.68
C PRO A 54 -20.55 -14.50 9.12
N TRP A 55 -20.81 -13.21 9.32
CA TRP A 55 -22.11 -12.68 9.75
C TRP A 55 -23.03 -12.27 8.59
N ASP A 56 -22.55 -12.26 7.34
CA ASP A 56 -23.36 -11.96 6.15
C ASP A 56 -24.21 -13.16 5.69
N ALA A 57 -24.00 -14.35 6.26
CA ALA A 57 -24.67 -15.61 5.87
C ALA A 57 -25.97 -15.91 6.62
N ILE A 58 -26.49 -14.98 7.45
CA ILE A 58 -27.73 -15.18 8.22
C ILE A 58 -28.75 -14.12 7.79
N ALA A 59 -29.58 -14.48 6.82
CA ALA A 59 -30.82 -13.79 6.44
C ALA A 59 -31.99 -14.79 6.42
#